data_AF-A0A9X8EBN3-F1
#
_entry.id   AF-A0A9X8EBN3-F1
#
_cell.length_a   1.000
_cell.length_b   1.000
_cell.length_c   1.000
_cell.angle_alpha   90.00
_cell.angle_beta   90.00
_cell.angle_gamma   90.00
#
_symmetry.space_group_name_H-M   'P 1'
#
loop_
_entity.id
_entity.type
_entity.pdbx_description
1 polymer ?
#
loop_
_entity_poly.entity_id
_entity_poly.type
_entity_poly.pdbx_seq_one_letter_code
_entity_poly.pdbx_strand_id
1 'polypeptide(L)'
;ALQQLQRVVASGGAFHAGFAPSLRALREPLCEQVGDLRSTVAREACATITALASALTGDDSWAHLVEFFVAALLKATYVTIQVISTSADACIKSIIQSGRGGGYVKALAKFIEGVRARNQVLRLHCVEYVTLALTCWHVTVLDK
;
A
#
# COMPACT_ATOMS: atom_id res chain seq x y z
N ALA A 1 -7.76 5.54 -16.84
CA ALA A 1 -7.45 6.42 -15.70
C ALA A 1 -6.23 5.93 -14.92
N LEU A 2 -6.27 4.76 -14.26
CA LEU A 2 -5.14 4.22 -13.47
C LEU A 2 -3.80 4.19 -14.22
N GLN A 3 -3.77 3.59 -15.41
CA GLN A 3 -2.57 3.54 -16.26
C GLN A 3 -2.06 4.94 -16.68
N GLN A 4 -2.96 5.92 -16.80
CA GLN A 4 -2.55 7.29 -17.08
C GLN A 4 -1.89 7.93 -15.85
N LEU A 5 -2.42 7.70 -14.65
CA LEU A 5 -1.78 8.13 -13.41
C LEU A 5 -0.42 7.47 -13.23
N GLN A 6 -0.29 6.17 -13.52
CA GLN A 6 1.00 5.47 -13.52
C GLN A 6 2.01 6.15 -14.46
N ARG A 7 1.59 6.53 -15.68
CA ARG A 7 2.46 7.27 -16.62
C ARG A 7 2.87 8.64 -16.09
N VAL A 8 1.93 9.38 -15.50
CA VAL A 8 2.23 10.69 -14.88
C VAL A 8 3.29 10.54 -13.79
N VAL A 9 3.12 9.55 -12.90
CA VAL A 9 4.09 9.25 -11.84
C VAL A 9 5.45 8.85 -12.43
N ALA A 10 5.47 7.96 -13.42
CA ALA A 10 6.70 7.51 -14.08
C ALA A 10 7.45 8.64 -14.80
N SER A 11 6.74 9.66 -15.29
CA SER A 11 7.33 10.85 -15.90
C SER A 11 7.82 11.90 -14.90
N GLY A 12 7.81 11.61 -13.59
CA GLY A 12 8.23 12.53 -12.53
C GLY A 12 7.14 13.53 -12.12
N GLY A 13 5.90 13.37 -12.57
CA GLY A 13 4.78 14.25 -12.20
C GLY A 13 4.48 14.26 -10.70
N ALA A 14 4.90 13.22 -9.97
CA ALA A 14 4.78 13.13 -8.53
C ALA A 14 5.57 14.22 -7.77
N PHE A 15 6.63 14.77 -8.38
CA PHE A 15 7.47 15.82 -7.78
C PHE A 15 6.93 17.23 -8.02
N HIS A 16 5.83 17.37 -8.77
CA HIS A 16 5.21 18.67 -8.99
C HIS A 16 4.44 19.11 -7.72
N ALA A 17 4.58 20.37 -7.31
CA ALA A 17 4.05 20.89 -6.05
C ALA A 17 2.52 20.64 -5.86
N GLY A 18 1.75 20.61 -6.95
CA GLY A 18 0.31 20.34 -6.91
C GLY A 18 -0.09 18.87 -6.81
N PHE A 19 0.86 17.93 -6.93
CA PHE A 19 0.55 16.50 -6.98
C PHE A 19 0.16 15.95 -5.61
N ALA A 20 1.01 16.12 -4.60
CA ALA A 20 0.78 15.60 -3.25
C ALA A 20 -0.56 16.07 -2.63
N PRO A 21 -0.96 17.35 -2.73
CA PRO A 21 -2.29 17.80 -2.28
C PRO A 21 -3.45 17.10 -3.00
N SER A 22 -3.28 16.78 -4.29
CA SER A 22 -4.32 16.14 -5.11
C SER A 22 -4.51 14.65 -4.78
N LEU A 23 -3.50 13.99 -4.18
CA LEU A 23 -3.57 12.57 -3.82
C LEU A 23 -4.68 12.26 -2.81
N ARG A 24 -5.01 13.22 -1.93
CA ARG A 24 -6.07 13.03 -0.93
C ARG A 24 -7.41 12.71 -1.60
N ALA A 25 -7.71 13.35 -2.74
CA ALA A 25 -8.93 13.09 -3.49
C ALA A 25 -8.94 11.70 -4.16
N LEU A 26 -7.77 11.09 -4.37
CA LEU A 26 -7.64 9.76 -4.97
C LEU A 26 -7.73 8.63 -3.95
N ARG A 27 -7.71 8.93 -2.65
CA ARG A 27 -7.76 7.94 -1.57
C ARG A 27 -8.93 6.97 -1.72
N GLU A 28 -10.15 7.50 -1.71
CA GLU A 28 -11.37 6.69 -1.76
C GLU A 28 -11.51 5.94 -3.09
N PRO A 29 -11.39 6.60 -4.26
CA PRO A 29 -11.47 5.91 -5.55
C PRO A 29 -10.43 4.80 -5.74
N LEU A 30 -9.21 4.96 -5.21
CA LEU A 30 -8.19 3.91 -5.28
C LEU A 30 -8.52 2.74 -4.34
N CYS A 31 -8.97 3.01 -3.11
CA CYS A 31 -9.42 1.96 -2.19
C CYS A 31 -10.59 1.15 -2.76
N GLU A 32 -11.56 1.80 -3.40
CA GLU A 32 -12.67 1.13 -4.08
C GLU A 32 -12.17 0.25 -5.23
N GLN A 33 -11.25 0.77 -6.06
CA GLN A 33 -10.71 0.00 -7.19
C GLN A 33 -9.86 -1.20 -6.76
N VAL A 34 -9.18 -1.13 -5.61
CA VAL A 34 -8.51 -2.30 -5.00
C VAL A 34 -9.52 -3.41 -4.67
N GLY A 35 -10.73 -3.05 -4.25
CA GLY A 35 -11.82 -3.98 -3.93
C GLY A 35 -12.68 -4.41 -5.13
N ASP A 36 -12.35 -3.99 -6.35
CA ASP A 36 -13.15 -4.30 -7.54
C ASP A 36 -13.13 -5.80 -7.85
N LEU A 37 -14.29 -6.37 -8.22
CA LEU A 37 -14.43 -7.79 -8.54
C LEU A 37 -13.73 -8.17 -9.86
N ARG A 38 -13.43 -7.19 -10.71
CA ARG A 38 -12.69 -7.39 -11.95
C ARG A 38 -11.20 -7.35 -11.64
N SER A 39 -10.55 -8.50 -11.75
CA SER A 39 -9.13 -8.68 -11.44
C SER A 39 -8.20 -7.70 -12.18
N THR A 40 -8.55 -7.30 -13.39
CA THR A 40 -7.81 -6.30 -14.16
C THR A 40 -7.80 -4.94 -13.45
N VAL A 41 -8.93 -4.49 -12.92
CA VAL A 41 -9.04 -3.18 -12.24
C VAL A 41 -8.32 -3.20 -10.89
N ALA A 42 -8.55 -4.24 -10.08
CA ALA A 42 -7.84 -4.39 -8.80
C ALA A 42 -6.32 -4.46 -8.99
N ARG A 43 -5.84 -5.19 -10.01
CA ARG A 43 -4.42 -5.26 -10.36
C ARG A 43 -3.86 -3.89 -10.77
N GLU A 44 -4.56 -3.15 -11.63
CA GLU A 44 -4.11 -1.81 -12.04
C GLU A 44 -4.12 -0.82 -10.85
N ALA A 45 -5.05 -0.98 -9.90
CA ALA A 45 -5.09 -0.16 -8.69
C ALA A 45 -3.87 -0.44 -7.81
N CYS A 46 -3.56 -1.73 -7.59
CA CYS A 46 -2.36 -2.16 -6.90
C CYS A 46 -1.09 -1.62 -7.57
N ALA A 47 -0.97 -1.73 -8.90
CA ALA A 47 0.17 -1.20 -9.65
C ALA A 47 0.30 0.33 -9.53
N THR A 48 -0.83 1.04 -9.48
CA THR A 48 -0.86 2.49 -9.27
C THR A 48 -0.37 2.88 -7.88
N ILE A 49 -0.83 2.18 -6.84
CA ILE A 49 -0.38 2.39 -5.46
C ILE A 49 1.12 2.08 -5.33
N THR A 50 1.61 1.01 -5.96
CA THR A 50 3.04 0.67 -6.03
C THR A 50 3.88 1.77 -6.69
N ALA A 51 3.40 2.34 -7.79
CA ALA A 51 4.09 3.44 -8.47
C ALA A 51 4.15 4.69 -7.57
N LEU A 52 3.05 5.02 -6.87
CA LEU A 52 2.99 6.11 -5.92
C LEU A 52 3.94 5.89 -4.73
N ALA A 53 3.96 4.69 -4.15
CA ALA A 53 4.86 4.32 -3.06
C ALA A 53 6.33 4.53 -3.45
N SER A 54 6.69 4.11 -4.67
CA SER A 54 8.04 4.25 -5.19
C SER A 54 8.43 5.72 -5.42
N ALA A 55 7.52 6.53 -5.97
CA ALA A 55 7.81 7.92 -6.31
C ALA A 55 7.79 8.88 -5.12
N LEU A 56 6.97 8.60 -4.10
CA LEU A 56 6.73 9.48 -2.94
C LEU A 56 7.41 8.96 -1.66
N THR A 57 8.50 8.22 -1.82
CA THR A 57 9.28 7.74 -0.70
C THR A 57 9.78 8.93 0.13
N GLY A 58 9.41 8.97 1.41
CA GLY A 58 9.76 10.07 2.33
C GLY A 58 8.82 11.28 2.32
N ASP A 59 7.75 11.27 1.52
CA ASP A 59 6.74 12.33 1.53
C ASP A 59 5.70 12.09 2.64
N ASP A 60 5.51 13.09 3.52
CA ASP A 60 4.56 13.01 4.64
C ASP A 60 3.10 12.86 4.16
N SER A 61 2.73 13.49 3.04
CA SER A 61 1.40 13.39 2.44
C SER A 61 1.10 11.96 2.02
N TRP A 62 2.10 11.25 1.50
CA TRP A 62 2.00 9.83 1.19
C TRP A 62 1.85 8.99 2.47
N ALA A 63 2.69 9.24 3.47
CA ALA A 63 2.65 8.50 4.74
C ALA A 63 1.26 8.53 5.41
N HIS A 64 0.55 9.66 5.33
CA HIS A 64 -0.82 9.80 5.82
C HIS A 64 -1.87 8.97 5.04
N LEU A 65 -1.60 8.63 3.78
CA LEU A 65 -2.52 7.86 2.94
C LEU A 65 -2.30 6.35 3.04
N VAL A 66 -1.07 5.93 3.35
CA VAL A 66 -0.66 4.52 3.38
C VAL A 66 -1.58 3.66 4.23
N GLU A 67 -2.02 4.13 5.40
CA GLU A 67 -2.90 3.35 6.28
C GLU A 67 -4.23 2.95 5.63
N PHE A 68 -4.79 3.83 4.79
CA PHE A 68 -6.06 3.59 4.11
C PHE A 68 -5.91 2.55 3.00
N PHE A 69 -4.84 2.67 2.21
CA PHE A 69 -4.53 1.70 1.16
C PHE A 69 -4.20 0.33 1.76
N VAL A 70 -3.42 0.28 2.84
CA VAL A 70 -3.11 -0.96 3.55
C VAL A 70 -4.38 -1.64 4.06
N ALA A 71 -5.33 -0.90 4.64
CA ALA A 71 -6.59 -1.47 5.09
C ALA A 71 -7.42 -2.08 3.94
N ALA A 72 -7.46 -1.44 2.76
CA ALA A 72 -8.12 -1.97 1.58
C ALA A 72 -7.39 -3.20 1.02
N LEU A 73 -6.06 -3.12 0.88
CA LEU A 73 -5.22 -4.19 0.36
C LEU A 73 -5.25 -5.43 1.24
N LEU A 74 -5.24 -5.28 2.58
CA LEU A 74 -5.34 -6.42 3.50
C LEU A 74 -6.62 -7.22 3.30
N LYS A 75 -7.73 -6.60 2.91
CA LYS A 75 -8.96 -7.34 2.54
C LYS A 75 -8.80 -8.09 1.22
N ALA A 76 -8.05 -7.51 0.29
CA ALA A 76 -7.78 -8.10 -1.01
C ALA A 76 -6.79 -9.27 -0.96
N THR A 77 -5.88 -9.36 0.02
CA THR A 77 -4.86 -10.43 0.08
C THR A 77 -5.42 -11.83 0.31
N TYR A 78 -6.64 -11.97 0.83
CA TYR A 78 -7.23 -13.28 1.13
C TYR A 78 -8.54 -13.56 0.35
N VAL A 79 -8.79 -12.83 -0.74
CA VAL A 79 -9.88 -13.18 -1.66
C VAL A 79 -9.53 -14.40 -2.50
N THR A 80 -10.54 -15.08 -3.03
CA THR A 80 -10.37 -16.31 -3.81
C THR A 80 -9.80 -16.08 -5.21
N ILE A 81 -9.95 -14.87 -5.76
CA ILE A 81 -9.41 -14.52 -7.09
C ILE A 81 -7.90 -14.30 -6.98
N GLN A 82 -7.12 -15.29 -7.39
CA GLN A 82 -5.66 -15.32 -7.22
C GLN A 82 -4.95 -14.08 -7.77
N VAL A 83 -5.38 -13.56 -8.93
CA VAL A 83 -4.78 -12.34 -9.51
C VAL A 83 -4.94 -11.15 -8.57
N ILE A 84 -6.09 -11.02 -7.89
CA ILE A 84 -6.34 -9.93 -6.94
C ILE A 84 -5.47 -10.13 -5.68
N SER A 85 -5.51 -11.31 -5.08
CA SER A 85 -4.79 -11.57 -3.82
C SER A 85 -3.28 -11.42 -3.96
N THR A 86 -2.70 -11.97 -5.03
CA THR A 86 -1.27 -11.84 -5.32
C THR A 86 -0.85 -10.41 -5.67
N SER A 87 -1.71 -9.65 -6.39
CA SER A 87 -1.44 -8.23 -6.67
C SER A 87 -1.47 -7.39 -5.40
N ALA A 88 -2.41 -7.65 -4.51
CA ALA A 88 -2.52 -6.95 -3.23
C ALA A 88 -1.32 -7.24 -2.33
N ASP A 89 -0.90 -8.50 -2.24
CA ASP A 89 0.29 -8.91 -1.49
C ASP A 89 1.56 -8.22 -1.99
N ALA A 90 1.80 -8.26 -3.31
CA ALA A 90 2.93 -7.58 -3.92
C ALA A 90 2.90 -6.07 -3.69
N CYS A 91 1.71 -5.45 -3.73
CA CYS A 91 1.53 -4.03 -3.46
C CYS A 91 1.87 -3.66 -2.01
N ILE A 92 1.39 -4.42 -1.03
CA ILE A 92 1.74 -4.20 0.38
C ILE A 92 3.25 -4.34 0.60
N LYS A 93 3.88 -5.37 0.02
CA LYS A 93 5.33 -5.57 0.12
C LYS A 93 6.10 -4.38 -0.47
N SER A 94 5.65 -3.83 -1.59
CA SER A 94 6.24 -2.62 -2.19
C SER A 94 6.06 -1.38 -1.31
N ILE A 95 4.87 -1.18 -0.72
CA ILE A 95 4.64 -0.12 0.27
C ILE A 95 5.62 -0.28 1.44
N ILE A 96 5.76 -1.47 2.01
CA ILE A 96 6.69 -1.68 3.13
C ILE A 96 8.13 -1.32 2.71
N GLN A 97 8.54 -1.73 1.51
CA GLN A 97 9.87 -1.44 0.99
C GLN A 97 10.13 0.06 0.71
N SER A 98 9.10 0.85 0.39
CA SER A 98 9.26 2.31 0.27
C SER A 98 9.45 3.00 1.63
N GLY A 99 9.12 2.32 2.74
CA GLY A 99 9.21 2.87 4.09
C GLY A 99 10.59 2.83 4.75
N ARG A 100 11.67 2.41 4.05
CA ARG A 100 12.99 2.12 4.66
C ARG A 100 13.61 3.25 5.49
N GLY A 101 13.24 4.52 5.26
CA GLY A 101 13.78 5.67 6.00
C GLY A 101 12.97 6.16 7.21
N GLY A 102 11.68 5.87 7.30
CA GLY A 102 10.79 6.45 8.33
C GLY A 102 9.58 5.61 8.71
N GLY A 103 9.39 4.48 8.02
CA GLY A 103 8.31 3.52 8.23
C GLY A 103 6.91 4.11 8.11
N TYR A 104 5.92 3.24 8.33
CA TYR A 104 4.51 3.62 8.35
C TYR A 104 3.88 3.02 9.60
N VAL A 105 4.03 3.69 10.74
CA VAL A 105 3.61 3.19 12.07
C VAL A 105 2.16 2.71 12.08
N LYS A 106 1.26 3.48 11.45
CA LYS A 106 -0.17 3.11 11.37
C LYS A 106 -0.43 1.87 10.51
N ALA A 107 0.36 1.63 9.46
CA ALA A 107 0.29 0.39 8.70
C ALA A 107 0.86 -0.79 9.50
N LEU A 108 1.95 -0.58 10.25
CA LEU A 108 2.51 -1.61 11.13
C LEU A 108 1.48 -2.04 12.19
N ALA A 109 0.76 -1.10 12.79
CA ALA A 109 -0.33 -1.40 13.72
C ALA A 109 -1.40 -2.29 13.07
N LYS A 110 -1.74 -2.07 11.79
CA LYS A 110 -2.69 -2.90 11.04
C LYS A 110 -2.17 -4.31 10.78
N PHE A 111 -0.89 -4.46 10.48
CA PHE A 111 -0.29 -5.79 10.34
C PHE A 111 -0.30 -6.52 11.68
N ILE A 112 0.09 -5.87 12.77
CA ILE A 112 0.08 -6.45 14.13
C ILE A 112 -1.35 -6.89 14.53
N GLU A 113 -2.35 -6.05 14.27
CA GLU A 113 -3.77 -6.41 14.47
C GLU A 113 -4.14 -7.68 13.68
N GLY A 114 -3.71 -7.75 12.42
CA GLY A 114 -3.99 -8.87 11.52
C GLY A 114 -3.29 -10.19 11.86
N VAL A 115 -2.19 -10.17 12.63
CA VAL A 115 -1.55 -11.41 13.15
C VAL A 115 -2.53 -12.22 14.01
N ARG A 116 -3.55 -11.57 14.60
CA ARG A 116 -4.59 -12.21 15.43
C ARG A 116 -5.89 -12.51 14.66
N ALA A 117 -5.91 -12.32 13.34
CA ALA A 117 -7.11 -12.51 12.53
C ALA A 117 -7.65 -13.95 12.57
N ARG A 118 -8.96 -14.15 12.39
CA ARG A 118 -9.54 -15.51 12.28
C ARG A 118 -9.14 -16.21 10.98
N ASN A 119 -8.94 -15.45 9.90
CA ASN A 119 -8.52 -15.98 8.61
C ASN A 119 -7.03 -16.35 8.63
N GLN A 120 -6.71 -17.60 8.31
CA GLN A 120 -5.33 -18.12 8.33
C GLN A 120 -4.40 -17.45 7.31
N VAL A 121 -4.90 -17.19 6.10
CA VAL A 121 -4.13 -16.54 5.04
C VAL A 121 -3.78 -15.11 5.44
N LEU A 122 -4.76 -14.35 5.96
CA LEU A 122 -4.53 -13.00 6.46
C LEU A 122 -3.51 -12.97 7.60
N ARG A 123 -3.60 -13.91 8.56
CA ARG A 123 -2.62 -14.01 9.65
C ARG A 123 -1.21 -14.23 9.12
N LEU A 124 -1.03 -15.18 8.20
CA LEU A 124 0.27 -15.51 7.62
C LEU A 124 0.87 -14.28 6.93
N HIS A 125 0.11 -13.63 6.05
CA HIS A 125 0.56 -12.40 5.40
C HIS A 125 0.92 -11.30 6.38
N CYS A 126 0.13 -11.09 7.43
CA CYS A 126 0.44 -10.09 8.44
C CYS A 126 1.74 -10.38 9.18
N VAL A 127 2.04 -11.65 9.49
CA VAL A 127 3.34 -12.05 10.07
C VAL A 127 4.48 -11.75 9.10
N GLU A 128 4.31 -12.06 7.81
CA GLU A 128 5.31 -11.72 6.77
C GLU A 128 5.53 -10.21 6.67
N TYR A 129 4.45 -9.41 6.72
CA TYR A 129 4.52 -7.96 6.62
C TYR A 129 5.18 -7.31 7.83
N VAL A 130 4.84 -7.76 9.05
CA VAL A 130 5.54 -7.32 10.27
C VAL A 130 7.02 -7.68 10.17
N THR A 131 7.34 -8.91 9.78
CA THR A 131 8.74 -9.36 9.63
C THR A 131 9.49 -8.50 8.62
N LEU A 132 8.90 -8.26 7.44
CA LEU A 132 9.50 -7.44 6.39
C LEU A 132 9.72 -5.99 6.86
N ALA A 133 8.72 -5.39 7.51
CA ALA A 133 8.82 -4.03 8.05
C ALA A 133 9.96 -3.92 9.07
N LEU A 134 10.01 -4.82 10.05
CA LEU A 134 11.06 -4.83 11.09
C LEU A 134 12.45 -5.13 10.53
N THR A 135 12.54 -5.83 9.39
CA THR A 135 13.83 -6.12 8.74
C THR A 135 14.37 -4.94 7.93
N CYS A 136 13.50 -4.05 7.43
CA CYS A 136 13.92 -3.01 6.49
C CYS A 136 13.72 -1.58 6.98
N TRP A 137 12.95 -1.35 8.05
CA TRP A 137 12.74 -0.02 8.62
C TRP A 137 13.75 0.25 9.73
N HIS A 138 14.11 1.52 9.88
CA HIS A 138 14.98 1.96 10.97
C HIS A 138 14.28 1.79 12.33
N VAL A 139 15.04 1.46 13.38
CA VAL A 139 14.50 1.20 14.73
C VAL A 139 13.71 2.36 15.30
N THR A 140 14.05 3.60 14.92
CA THR A 140 13.38 4.83 15.36
C THR A 140 11.90 4.93 14.98
N VAL A 141 11.43 4.07 14.07
CA VAL A 141 10.00 3.95 13.76
C VAL A 141 9.21 3.37 14.94
N LEU A 142 9.85 2.58 15.81
CA LEU A 142 9.22 1.95 16.97
C LEU A 142 9.14 2.88 18.19
N ASP A 143 9.85 4.01 18.16
CA ASP A 143 9.84 5.02 19.23
C ASP A 143 8.65 5.98 19.13
N LYS A 144 7.84 5.87 18.06
CA LYS A 144 6.68 6.72 17.75
C LYS A 144 5.37 6.01 18.05
#